data_AF-A0A512C4F1-F1
#
_entry.id   AF-A0A512C4F1-F1
#
_cell.length_a   1.000
_cell.length_b   1.000
_cell.length_c   1.000
_cell.angle_alpha   90.00
_cell.angle_beta   90.00
_cell.angle_gamma   90.00
#
_symmetry.space_group_name_H-M   'P 1'
#
loop_
_entity.id
_entity.type
_entity.pdbx_description
1 polymer ?
#
loop_
_entity_poly.entity_id
_entity_poly.type
_entity_poly.pdbx_seq_one_letter_code
_entity_poly.pdbx_strand_id
1 'polypeptide(L)' 'MPDLSRSQRVQRLRNLRRERGDREMNVWVSKPAGDAIDQAVETGRFKSRQEAISYALEAIFIREERNFVT' A
#
# COMPACT_ATOMS: atom_id res chain seq x y z
N MET A 1 17.98 17.26 -18.95
CA MET A 1 16.97 16.19 -19.17
C MET A 1 17.08 15.13 -18.07
N PRO A 2 16.44 15.30 -16.88
CA PRO A 2 16.66 14.41 -15.73
C PRO A 2 15.67 13.24 -15.57
N ASP A 3 14.60 13.13 -16.37
CA ASP A 3 13.42 12.32 -15.97
C ASP A 3 13.25 10.95 -16.63
N LEU A 4 14.02 10.59 -17.65
CA LEU A 4 13.88 9.27 -18.31
C LEU A 4 14.26 8.11 -17.37
N SER A 5 15.27 8.31 -16.52
CA SER A 5 15.78 7.33 -15.56
C SER A 5 14.77 7.02 -14.44
N ARG A 6 14.10 8.04 -13.89
CA ARG A 6 13.08 7.87 -12.85
C ARG A 6 11.83 7.20 -13.39
N SER A 7 11.36 7.63 -14.56
CA SER A 7 10.17 7.07 -15.18
C SER A 7 10.35 5.57 -15.51
N GLN A 8 11.52 5.19 -16.03
CA GLN A 8 11.87 3.79 -16.27
C GLN A 8 11.96 2.96 -14.99
N ARG A 9 12.49 3.50 -13.89
CA ARG A 9 12.53 2.82 -12.58
C ARG A 9 11.13 2.56 -12.03
N VAL A 10 10.25 3.55 -12.10
CA VAL A 10 8.84 3.42 -11.68
C VAL A 10 8.12 2.38 -12.54
N GLN A 11 8.35 2.38 -13.85
CA GLN A 11 7.75 1.40 -14.76
C GLN A 11 8.21 -0.04 -14.47
N ARG A 12 9.51 -0.23 -14.18
CA ARG A 12 10.04 -1.55 -13.77
C ARG A 12 9.43 -2.03 -12.46
N LEU A 13 9.30 -1.16 -11.46
CA LEU A 13 8.66 -1.51 -10.18
C LEU A 13 7.19 -1.91 -10.36
N ARG A 14 6.46 -1.21 -11.23
CA ARG A 14 5.07 -1.54 -11.59
C ARG A 14 4.97 -2.89 -12.29
N ASN A 15 5.86 -3.18 -13.23
CA ASN A 15 5.87 -4.45 -13.93
C ASN A 15 6.18 -5.63 -12.99
N LEU A 16 7.18 -5.48 -12.11
CA LEU A 16 7.53 -6.49 -11.10
C LEU A 16 6.38 -6.79 -10.12
N ARG A 17 5.55 -5.79 -9.79
CA ARG A 17 4.36 -5.98 -8.96
C ARG A 17 3.26 -6.76 -9.68
N ARG A 18 3.02 -6.46 -10.96
CA ARG A 18 2.07 -7.25 -11.78
C ARG A 18 2.51 -8.70 -11.95
N GLU A 19 3.82 -8.93 -12.14
CA GLU A 19 4.38 -10.28 -12.25
C GLU A 19 4.22 -11.09 -10.95
N ARG A 20 4.17 -10.43 -9.79
CA ARG A 20 3.88 -11.06 -8.49
C ARG A 20 2.40 -11.30 -8.22
N GLY A 21 1.50 -10.87 -9.11
CA GLY A 21 0.05 -10.97 -8.95
C GLY A 21 -0.58 -9.82 -8.17
N ASP A 22 0.20 -8.81 -7.76
CA ASP A 22 -0.34 -7.62 -7.09
C ASP A 22 -1.18 -6.79 -8.06
N ARG A 23 -2.36 -6.34 -7.60
CA ARG A 23 -3.24 -5.43 -8.36
C ARG A 23 -3.19 -4.03 -7.76
N GLU A 24 -2.97 -3.03 -8.62
CA GLU A 24 -3.09 -1.62 -8.24
C GLU A 24 -4.56 -1.26 -8.07
N MET A 25 -4.92 -0.66 -6.94
CA MET A 25 -6.26 -0.22 -6.62
C MET A 25 -6.24 1.25 -6.21
N ASN A 26 -7.16 2.04 -6.76
CA ASN A 26 -7.38 3.43 -6.38
C ASN A 26 -8.68 3.50 -5.60
N VAL A 27 -8.62 3.92 -4.34
CA VAL A 27 -9.78 4.02 -3.45
C VAL A 27 -9.84 5.39 -2.82
N TRP A 28 -11.05 5.93 -2.68
CA TRP A 28 -11.29 7.10 -1.85
C TRP A 28 -11.34 6.67 -0.40
N VAL A 29 -10.58 7.35 0.46
CA VAL A 29 -10.56 7.11 1.91
C VAL A 29 -11.09 8.35 2.63
N SER A 30 -11.65 8.16 3.82
CA SER A 30 -12.04 9.27 4.66
C SER A 30 -10.81 10.05 5.11
N LYS A 31 -10.97 11.36 5.37
CA LYS A 31 -9.88 12.21 5.86
C LYS A 31 -9.23 11.64 7.14
N PRO A 32 -9.98 11.19 8.17
CA PRO A 32 -9.37 10.61 9.37
C PRO A 32 -8.52 9.35 9.08
N ALA A 33 -8.93 8.52 8.12
CA ALA A 33 -8.15 7.35 7.73
C ALA A 33 -6.86 7.75 7.00
N GLY A 34 -6.93 8.76 6.12
CA GLY A 34 -5.75 9.33 5.47
C GLY A 34 -4.75 9.90 6.48
N ASP A 35 -5.23 10.71 7.42
CA ASP A 35 -4.41 11.33 8.47
C ASP A 35 -3.75 10.27 9.37
N ALA A 36 -4.47 9.21 9.74
CA ALA A 36 -3.92 8.11 10.53
C ALA A 36 -2.83 7.31 9.77
N ILE A 37 -3.00 7.12 8.46
CA ILE A 37 -1.98 6.49 7.61
C ILE A 37 -0.73 7.38 7.55
N ASP A 38 -0.90 8.69 7.38
CA ASP A 38 0.22 9.65 7.36
C ASP A 38 0.99 9.65 8.66
N GLN A 39 0.28 9.77 9.78
CA GLN A 39 0.91 9.74 11.11
C GLN A 39 1.69 8.44 11.33
N ALA A 40 1.18 7.29 10.87
CA ALA A 40 1.89 6.01 10.99
C ALA A 40 3.19 5.98 10.16
N VAL A 41 3.25 6.69 9.04
CA VAL A 41 4.49 6.83 8.25
C VAL A 41 5.44 7.84 8.89
N GLU A 42 4.93 9.01 9.30
CA GLU A 42 5.71 10.08 9.93
C GLU A 42 6.40 9.64 11.22
N THR A 43 5.70 8.83 12.03
CA THR A 43 6.24 8.25 13.27
C THR A 43 7.23 7.10 13.02
N GLY A 44 7.46 6.72 11.76
CA GLY A 44 8.39 5.65 11.39
C GLY A 44 7.86 4.23 11.62
N ARG A 45 6.58 4.07 11.96
CA ARG A 45 5.96 2.74 12.12
C ARG A 45 5.92 1.98 10.80
N PHE A 46 5.77 2.68 9.68
CA PHE A 46 5.85 2.12 8.33
C PHE A 46 6.74 2.99 7.44
N LYS A 47 7.43 2.36 6.47
CA LYS A 47 8.35 3.07 5.55
C LYS A 47 7.61 3.83 4.46
N SER A 48 6.34 3.49 4.22
CA SER A 48 5.50 4.15 3.21
C SER A 48 4.02 3.93 3.51
N ARG A 49 3.16 4.81 2.94
CA ARG A 49 1.70 4.65 3.00
C ARG A 49 1.26 3.30 2.45
N GLN A 50 1.92 2.83 1.38
CA GLN A 50 1.60 1.54 0.79
C GLN A 50 1.85 0.39 1.77
N GLU A 51 2.97 0.40 2.48
CA GLU A 51 3.28 -0.63 3.48
C GLU A 51 2.26 -0.62 4.63
N ALA A 52 1.86 0.57 5.09
CA ALA A 52 0.82 0.73 6.11
C ALA A 52 -0.53 0.15 5.65
N ILE A 53 -0.95 0.48 4.42
CA ILE A 53 -2.21 0.01 3.82
C ILE A 53 -2.15 -1.51 3.62
N SER A 54 -1.07 -2.03 3.03
CA SER A 54 -0.90 -3.48 2.83
C SER A 54 -0.94 -4.23 4.15
N TYR A 55 -0.25 -3.75 5.19
CA TYR A 55 -0.30 -4.36 6.51
C TYR A 55 -1.72 -4.40 7.09
N ALA A 56 -2.47 -3.30 6.98
CA ALA A 56 -3.85 -3.24 7.47
C ALA A 56 -4.78 -4.19 6.71
N LEU A 57 -4.67 -4.23 5.37
CA LEU A 57 -5.46 -5.14 4.54
C LEU A 57 -5.10 -6.60 4.82
N GLU A 58 -3.81 -6.93 4.97
CA GLU A 58 -3.40 -8.27 5.37
C GLU A 58 -3.94 -8.65 6.75
N ALA A 59 -3.88 -7.75 7.72
CA ALA A 59 -4.34 -8.00 9.08
C ALA A 59 -5.83 -8.36 9.12
N ILE A 60 -6.66 -7.68 8.32
CA ILE A 60 -8.11 -7.87 8.28
C ILE A 60 -8.52 -9.01 7.34
N PHE A 61 -7.97 -9.08 6.13
CA PHE A 61 -8.47 -9.99 5.09
C PHE A 61 -7.68 -11.29 4.93
N ILE A 62 -6.45 -11.36 5.45
CA ILE A 62 -5.56 -12.52 5.26
C ILE A 62 -5.21 -13.20 6.58
N ARG A 63 -4.91 -12.41 7.63
CA ARG A 63 -4.53 -12.94 8.94
C ARG A 63 -5.73 -13.33 9.81
N GLU A 64 -6.94 -12.95 9.39
CA GLU A 64 -8.18 -13.21 10.11
C GLU A 64 -8.90 -14.48 9.61
N GLU A 65 -8.18 -15.59 9.43
CA GLU A 65 -8.78 -16.91 9.66
C GLU A 65 -8.91 -17.14 11.17
N ARG A 66 -9.79 -16.40 11.86
CA ARG A 66 -10.34 -16.86 13.16
C ARG A 66 -11.52 -16.12 13.77
N ASN A 67 -12.17 -15.13 13.16
CA ASN A 67 -13.47 -14.68 13.68
C ASN A 67 -14.42 -14.29 12.53
N PHE A 68 -15.41 -15.16 12.34
CA PHE A 68 -16.61 -15.02 11.50
C PHE A 68 -17.32 -13.66 11.62
N VAL A 69 -18.13 -13.31 10.61
CA VAL A 69 -19.62 -13.31 10.72
C VAL A 69 -20.27 -13.61 9.37
N THR A 70 -21.21 -14.56 9.45
CA THR A 70 -22.26 -15.01 8.52
C THR A 70 -23.38 -14.00 8.35
#